data_AF-A0A2V7Z0Y4-F1
#
_entry.id   AF-A0A2V7Z0Y4-F1
#
_cell.length_a   1.000
_cell.length_b   1.000
_cell.length_c   1.000
_cell.angle_alpha   90.00
_cell.angle_beta   90.00
_cell.angle_gamma   90.00
#
_symmetry.space_group_name_H-M   'P 1'
#
loop_
_entity.id
_entity.type
_entity.pdbx_description
1 polymer ?
#
loop_
_entity_poly.entity_id
_entity_poly.type
_entity_poly.pdbx_seq_one_letter_code
_entity_poly.pdbx_strand_id
1 'polypeptide(L)'
;MRAKLPLLCLLLLLAAPAAAAAVDPFYLSLLRDGRQAFDRKDYAGASRLLRLACFGMLDEPKTLADCLARLALAQDRAEDVDGFRDTFRRLVEVEERFNAYTQGGVAPELRAVLEPRLVARLPAATLESEPAFRPLVAKKPDAKKPAAAGTEAKKTAPPAAPTKPAPPPAAVAKKPDAAPAVVKKPEATPAATPAPAPPAAAAKPPAEVKTEVKPEIKPEPKPITDAERKKMDQARQLLSQERPAKELKQAFQLAREVADAHPEARDAQHLAAEAAYRISRWSDAANYFHRGGDPGDDEPERLFYMAVALHESGDAAGAAAALKRALPNLRRTPYVDSYAKTILGQ
;
A
#
# COMPACT_ATOMS: atom_id res chain seq x y z
N MET A 1 18.11 -47.46 -60.08
CA MET A 1 18.37 -46.00 -60.10
C MET A 1 18.24 -45.43 -58.69
N ARG A 2 18.72 -44.22 -58.41
CA ARG A 2 18.81 -43.67 -57.03
C ARG A 2 17.44 -43.22 -56.50
N ALA A 3 17.05 -43.72 -55.32
CA ALA A 3 15.98 -43.12 -54.52
C ALA A 3 16.46 -41.79 -53.90
N LYS A 4 15.53 -40.86 -53.64
CA LYS A 4 15.73 -39.60 -52.91
C LYS A 4 14.48 -39.27 -52.11
N LEU A 5 14.66 -38.48 -51.04
CA LEU A 5 13.66 -38.12 -50.02
C LEU A 5 13.21 -39.31 -49.13
N PRO A 6 12.73 -39.06 -47.89
CA PRO A 6 12.44 -37.76 -47.27
C PRO A 6 13.47 -37.30 -46.23
N LEU A 7 13.89 -36.03 -46.32
CA LEU A 7 14.63 -35.31 -45.26
C LEU A 7 13.74 -34.17 -44.73
N LEU A 8 12.54 -34.51 -44.22
CA LEU A 8 11.52 -33.52 -43.84
C LEU A 8 10.82 -33.79 -42.49
N CYS A 9 11.21 -34.85 -41.76
CA CYS A 9 10.51 -35.29 -40.54
C CYS A 9 11.21 -34.91 -39.22
N LEU A 10 12.30 -34.12 -39.26
CA LEU A 10 13.17 -33.85 -38.10
C LEU A 10 13.18 -32.38 -37.63
N LEU A 11 12.13 -31.62 -37.94
CA LEU A 11 11.94 -30.22 -37.51
C LEU A 11 10.60 -30.01 -36.77
N LEU A 12 10.17 -31.03 -36.03
CA LEU A 12 8.93 -31.04 -35.23
C LEU A 12 9.20 -31.37 -33.74
N LEU A 13 10.43 -31.14 -33.26
CA LEU A 13 10.79 -31.33 -31.86
C LEU A 13 10.43 -30.11 -31.00
N LEU A 14 9.53 -30.34 -30.04
CA LEU A 14 9.44 -29.65 -28.75
C LEU A 14 9.36 -28.11 -28.79
N ALA A 15 8.33 -27.58 -29.43
CA ALA A 15 7.62 -26.43 -28.86
C ALA A 15 6.78 -26.91 -27.66
N ALA A 16 7.44 -27.28 -26.55
CA ALA A 16 6.74 -27.64 -25.32
C ALA A 16 6.03 -26.37 -24.79
N PRO A 17 4.70 -26.38 -24.60
CA PRO A 17 4.02 -25.22 -24.06
C PRO A 17 4.55 -24.97 -22.65
N ALA A 18 5.04 -23.76 -22.39
CA ALA A 18 5.38 -23.34 -21.04
C ALA A 18 4.10 -23.45 -20.21
N ALA A 19 4.08 -24.40 -19.26
CA ALA A 19 2.91 -24.63 -18.44
C ALA A 19 2.68 -23.37 -17.58
N ALA A 20 1.65 -22.60 -17.94
CA ALA A 20 1.23 -21.46 -17.13
C ALA A 20 1.01 -21.96 -15.70
N ALA A 21 1.67 -21.32 -14.73
CA ALA A 21 1.62 -21.72 -13.34
C ALA A 21 0.23 -21.44 -12.79
N ALA A 22 -0.66 -22.44 -12.88
CA ALA A 22 -2.02 -22.33 -12.42
C ALA A 22 -2.06 -21.92 -10.94
N VAL A 23 -2.88 -20.90 -10.62
CA VAL A 23 -3.06 -20.37 -9.27
C VAL A 23 -3.23 -21.49 -8.26
N ASP A 24 -2.42 -21.48 -7.19
CA ASP A 24 -2.47 -22.52 -6.16
C ASP A 24 -3.89 -22.65 -5.57
N PRO A 25 -4.45 -23.87 -5.45
CA PRO A 25 -5.77 -24.12 -4.88
C PRO A 25 -6.05 -23.45 -3.53
N PHE A 26 -5.02 -23.18 -2.72
CA PHE A 26 -5.11 -22.41 -1.48
C PHE A 26 -5.58 -20.95 -1.70
N TYR A 27 -5.05 -20.26 -2.70
CA TYR A 27 -5.49 -18.88 -2.99
C TYR A 27 -6.87 -18.87 -3.67
N LEU A 28 -7.22 -19.92 -4.41
CA LEU A 28 -8.57 -20.12 -4.94
C LEU A 28 -9.60 -20.40 -3.83
N SER A 29 -9.23 -21.11 -2.76
CA SER A 29 -10.11 -21.24 -1.58
C SER A 29 -10.23 -19.93 -0.81
N LEU A 30 -9.14 -19.19 -0.58
CA LEU A 30 -9.19 -17.85 0.03
C LEU A 30 -10.08 -16.87 -0.76
N LEU A 31 -10.02 -16.89 -2.09
CA LEU A 31 -10.88 -16.07 -2.96
C LEU A 31 -12.37 -16.44 -2.80
N ARG A 32 -12.67 -17.75 -2.78
CA ARG A 32 -14.03 -18.28 -2.55
C ARG A 32 -14.56 -17.91 -1.16
N ASP A 33 -13.75 -18.11 -0.13
CA ASP A 33 -14.16 -17.91 1.26
C ASP A 33 -14.27 -16.40 1.59
N GLY A 34 -13.43 -15.57 0.97
CA GLY A 34 -13.54 -14.11 0.98
C GLY A 34 -14.79 -13.57 0.27
N ARG A 35 -15.18 -14.17 -0.86
CA ARG A 35 -16.47 -13.88 -1.52
C ARG A 35 -17.64 -14.24 -0.58
N GLN A 36 -17.67 -15.46 -0.01
CA GLN A 36 -18.71 -15.84 0.95
C GLN A 36 -18.76 -14.95 2.21
N ALA A 37 -17.62 -14.47 2.71
CA ALA A 37 -17.58 -13.53 3.83
C ALA A 37 -18.23 -12.18 3.46
N PHE A 38 -17.98 -11.70 2.24
CA PHE A 38 -18.61 -10.48 1.71
C PHE A 38 -20.14 -10.64 1.59
N ASP A 39 -20.61 -11.79 1.08
CA ASP A 39 -22.04 -12.10 0.95
C ASP A 39 -22.73 -12.18 2.33
N ARG A 40 -22.04 -12.73 3.34
CA ARG A 40 -22.45 -12.71 4.75
C ARG A 40 -22.34 -11.34 5.43
N LYS A 41 -21.90 -10.30 4.72
CA LYS A 41 -21.63 -8.93 5.22
C LYS A 41 -20.50 -8.83 6.26
N ASP A 42 -19.65 -9.86 6.38
CA ASP A 42 -18.39 -9.78 7.13
C ASP A 42 -17.33 -9.11 6.24
N TYR A 43 -17.47 -7.81 6.05
CA TYR A 43 -16.60 -7.01 5.19
C TYR A 43 -15.15 -6.95 5.70
N ALA A 44 -14.94 -7.07 7.01
CA ALA A 44 -13.61 -7.11 7.64
C ALA A 44 -12.93 -8.49 7.48
N GLY A 45 -13.67 -9.60 7.58
CA GLY A 45 -13.19 -10.93 7.20
C GLY A 45 -12.89 -11.02 5.71
N ALA A 46 -13.82 -10.59 4.86
CA ALA A 46 -13.64 -10.54 3.41
C ALA A 46 -12.40 -9.74 3.01
N SER A 47 -12.20 -8.55 3.56
CA SER A 47 -11.03 -7.69 3.29
C SER A 47 -9.69 -8.27 3.77
N ARG A 48 -9.70 -9.29 4.64
CA ARG A 48 -8.49 -10.03 5.04
C ARG A 48 -8.24 -11.23 4.11
N LEU A 49 -9.28 -12.02 3.87
CA LEU A 49 -9.22 -13.19 2.98
C LEU A 49 -8.88 -12.80 1.53
N LEU A 50 -9.50 -11.73 1.01
CA LEU A 50 -9.22 -11.23 -0.34
C LEU A 50 -7.82 -10.65 -0.47
N ARG A 51 -7.30 -9.92 0.54
CA ARG A 51 -5.89 -9.48 0.56
C ARG A 51 -4.93 -10.65 0.40
N LEU A 52 -5.15 -11.73 1.16
CA LEU A 52 -4.33 -12.96 1.06
C LEU A 52 -4.51 -13.66 -0.29
N ALA A 53 -5.74 -13.78 -0.79
CA ALA A 53 -6.04 -14.39 -2.09
C ALA A 53 -5.31 -13.69 -3.24
N CYS A 54 -5.27 -12.35 -3.27
CA CYS A 54 -4.69 -11.61 -4.40
C CYS A 54 -3.17 -11.81 -4.54
N PHE A 55 -2.44 -12.18 -3.48
CA PHE A 55 -1.02 -12.56 -3.60
C PHE A 55 -0.80 -13.81 -4.47
N GLY A 56 -1.76 -14.74 -4.52
CA GLY A 56 -1.70 -15.90 -5.40
C GLY A 56 -2.02 -15.63 -6.87
N MET A 57 -2.47 -14.41 -7.19
CA MET A 57 -2.92 -14.03 -8.53
C MET A 57 -1.88 -13.18 -9.28
N LEU A 58 -0.69 -12.96 -8.72
CA LEU A 58 0.27 -11.98 -9.23
C LEU A 58 0.76 -12.29 -10.65
N ASP A 59 0.89 -13.57 -11.00
CA ASP A 59 1.27 -14.04 -12.35
C ASP A 59 0.07 -14.11 -13.33
N GLU A 60 -1.15 -13.88 -12.82
CA GLU A 60 -2.45 -14.03 -13.51
C GLU A 60 -3.22 -12.70 -13.49
N PRO A 61 -2.77 -11.67 -14.24
CA PRO A 61 -3.20 -10.27 -14.04
C PRO A 61 -4.69 -10.02 -14.23
N LYS A 62 -5.38 -10.84 -15.05
CA LYS A 62 -6.84 -10.79 -15.21
C LYS A 62 -7.58 -11.26 -13.94
N THR A 63 -7.10 -12.35 -13.34
CA THR A 63 -7.62 -12.89 -12.07
C THR A 63 -7.27 -11.96 -10.90
N LEU A 64 -6.09 -11.33 -10.93
CA LEU A 64 -5.71 -10.28 -9.98
C LEU A 64 -6.65 -9.08 -10.04
N ALA A 65 -7.02 -8.61 -11.24
CA ALA A 65 -7.96 -7.50 -11.39
C ALA A 65 -9.34 -7.79 -10.79
N ASP A 66 -9.91 -8.99 -10.98
CA ASP A 66 -11.16 -9.41 -10.29
C ASP A 66 -10.99 -9.46 -8.77
N CYS A 67 -9.86 -9.98 -8.29
CA CYS A 67 -9.55 -10.06 -6.87
C CYS A 67 -9.45 -8.66 -6.22
N LEU A 68 -8.70 -7.75 -6.84
CA LEU A 68 -8.56 -6.35 -6.39
C LEU A 68 -9.90 -5.60 -6.45
N ALA A 69 -10.71 -5.80 -7.49
CA ALA A 69 -12.03 -5.18 -7.60
C ALA A 69 -12.98 -5.64 -6.47
N ARG A 70 -12.94 -6.91 -6.08
CA ARG A 70 -13.70 -7.43 -4.92
C ARG A 70 -13.15 -6.93 -3.59
N LEU A 71 -11.82 -6.85 -3.46
CA LEU A 71 -11.17 -6.32 -2.26
C LEU A 71 -11.55 -4.85 -2.03
N ALA A 72 -11.54 -4.03 -3.09
CA ALA A 72 -11.99 -2.63 -3.01
C ALA A 72 -13.45 -2.52 -2.54
N LEU A 73 -14.36 -3.34 -3.06
CA LEU A 73 -15.75 -3.36 -2.57
C LEU A 73 -15.85 -3.81 -1.10
N ALA A 74 -15.04 -4.79 -0.67
CA ALA A 74 -15.01 -5.20 0.74
C ALA A 74 -14.49 -4.05 1.65
N GLN A 75 -13.51 -3.29 1.21
CA GLN A 75 -12.94 -2.16 1.94
C GLN A 75 -13.89 -0.96 2.03
N ASP A 76 -14.59 -0.60 0.94
CA ASP A 76 -15.62 0.46 0.97
C ASP A 76 -16.74 0.13 1.98
N ARG A 77 -17.13 -1.15 2.07
CA ARG A 77 -18.16 -1.64 2.99
C ARG A 77 -17.66 -1.86 4.42
N ALA A 78 -16.36 -1.97 4.62
CA ALA A 78 -15.70 -1.99 5.93
C ALA A 78 -15.24 -0.59 6.40
N GLU A 79 -15.52 0.46 5.62
CA GLU A 79 -15.06 1.85 5.84
C GLU A 79 -13.53 2.01 5.90
N ASP A 80 -12.78 1.06 5.32
CA ASP A 80 -11.32 1.05 5.19
C ASP A 80 -10.88 1.97 4.03
N VAL A 81 -11.05 3.28 4.21
CA VAL A 81 -10.82 4.30 3.15
C VAL A 81 -9.36 4.33 2.69
N ASP A 82 -8.38 4.18 3.60
CA ASP A 82 -6.97 4.09 3.22
C ASP A 82 -6.72 2.81 2.42
N GLY A 83 -7.20 1.65 2.89
CA GLY A 83 -7.08 0.39 2.16
C GLY A 83 -7.75 0.41 0.79
N PHE A 84 -8.90 1.09 0.65
CA PHE A 84 -9.59 1.27 -0.64
C PHE A 84 -8.72 2.03 -1.65
N ARG A 85 -8.04 3.10 -1.20
CA ARG A 85 -7.13 3.89 -2.04
C ARG A 85 -5.89 3.08 -2.45
N ASP A 86 -5.35 2.26 -1.56
CA ASP A 86 -4.21 1.39 -1.85
C ASP A 86 -4.58 0.28 -2.86
N THR A 87 -5.76 -0.31 -2.73
CA THR A 87 -6.27 -1.30 -3.69
C THR A 87 -6.55 -0.67 -5.06
N PHE A 88 -7.01 0.60 -5.10
CA PHE A 88 -7.15 1.33 -6.37
C PHE A 88 -5.79 1.57 -7.05
N ARG A 89 -4.75 2.00 -6.32
CA ARG A 89 -3.40 2.17 -6.88
C ARG A 89 -2.88 0.88 -7.53
N ARG A 90 -3.01 -0.25 -6.83
CA ARG A 90 -2.66 -1.58 -7.38
C ARG A 90 -3.49 -1.98 -8.59
N LEU A 91 -4.74 -1.56 -8.67
CA LEU A 91 -5.60 -1.82 -9.83
C LEU A 91 -5.19 -0.98 -11.04
N VAL A 92 -4.70 0.25 -10.82
CA VAL A 92 -4.07 1.09 -11.85
C VAL A 92 -2.77 0.45 -12.34
N GLU A 93 -1.86 0.07 -11.45
CA GLU A 93 -0.58 -0.59 -11.80
C GLU A 93 -0.78 -1.86 -12.68
N VAL A 94 -1.86 -2.61 -12.42
CA VAL A 94 -2.24 -3.81 -13.19
C VAL A 94 -2.91 -3.44 -14.53
N GLU A 95 -3.64 -2.33 -14.60
CA GLU A 95 -4.23 -1.82 -15.83
C GLU A 95 -3.17 -1.22 -16.77
N GLU A 96 -2.27 -0.38 -16.27
CA GLU A 96 -1.17 0.20 -17.07
C GLU A 96 -0.30 -0.88 -17.74
N ARG A 97 0.01 -1.94 -17.00
CA ARG A 97 0.94 -2.99 -17.45
C ARG A 97 0.28 -4.08 -18.30
N PHE A 98 -1.01 -4.37 -18.09
CA PHE A 98 -1.67 -5.54 -18.68
C PHE A 98 -3.05 -5.27 -19.29
N ASN A 99 -3.58 -4.05 -19.17
CA ASN A 99 -4.94 -3.65 -19.58
C ASN A 99 -6.03 -4.60 -19.03
N ALA A 100 -5.79 -5.19 -17.85
CA ALA A 100 -6.57 -6.32 -17.35
C ALA A 100 -7.95 -5.92 -16.78
N TYR A 101 -8.14 -4.67 -16.37
CA TYR A 101 -9.44 -4.14 -15.96
C TYR A 101 -10.31 -3.84 -17.17
N THR A 102 -9.78 -3.17 -18.21
CA THR A 102 -10.55 -2.85 -19.42
C THR A 102 -10.82 -4.09 -20.28
N GLN A 103 -9.80 -4.92 -20.55
CA GLN A 103 -9.91 -6.15 -21.37
C GLN A 103 -10.60 -7.33 -20.67
N GLY A 104 -11.48 -7.07 -19.70
CA GLY A 104 -12.43 -8.05 -19.21
C GLY A 104 -11.91 -9.05 -18.16
N GLY A 105 -10.79 -8.78 -17.49
CA GLY A 105 -10.43 -9.52 -16.28
C GLY A 105 -11.44 -9.32 -15.14
N VAL A 106 -12.08 -8.15 -15.08
CA VAL A 106 -13.17 -7.86 -14.13
C VAL A 106 -14.54 -8.04 -14.79
N ALA A 107 -15.39 -8.84 -14.14
CA ALA A 107 -16.78 -9.05 -14.57
C ALA A 107 -17.56 -7.72 -14.68
N PRO A 108 -18.44 -7.54 -15.69
CA PRO A 108 -19.10 -6.26 -15.95
C PRO A 108 -20.06 -5.85 -14.82
N GLU A 109 -20.70 -6.80 -14.14
CA GLU A 109 -21.56 -6.56 -12.98
C GLU A 109 -20.74 -6.03 -11.79
N LEU A 110 -19.53 -6.58 -11.61
CA LEU A 110 -18.60 -6.16 -10.58
C LEU A 110 -18.05 -4.74 -10.85
N ARG A 111 -17.78 -4.41 -12.12
CA ARG A 111 -17.44 -3.04 -12.54
C ARG A 111 -18.59 -2.07 -12.29
N ALA A 112 -19.82 -2.41 -12.68
CA ALA A 112 -21.00 -1.57 -12.45
C ALA A 112 -21.26 -1.24 -10.96
N VAL A 113 -20.85 -2.12 -10.03
CA VAL A 113 -20.93 -1.86 -8.58
C VAL A 113 -19.71 -1.08 -8.05
N LEU A 114 -18.52 -1.26 -8.66
CA LEU A 114 -17.27 -0.61 -8.24
C LEU A 114 -17.11 0.82 -8.77
N GLU A 115 -17.42 1.09 -10.05
CA GLU A 115 -17.25 2.40 -10.68
C GLU A 115 -17.89 3.56 -9.88
N PRO A 116 -19.14 3.45 -9.38
CA PRO A 116 -19.74 4.50 -8.54
C PRO A 116 -19.04 4.68 -7.19
N ARG A 117 -18.36 3.65 -6.66
CA ARG A 117 -17.60 3.73 -5.40
C ARG A 117 -16.25 4.41 -5.59
N LEU A 118 -15.58 4.19 -6.73
CA LEU A 118 -14.40 4.94 -7.13
C LEU A 118 -14.72 6.44 -7.18
N VAL A 119 -15.77 6.84 -7.91
CA VAL A 119 -16.21 8.25 -8.04
C VAL A 119 -16.67 8.88 -6.71
N ALA A 120 -17.13 8.08 -5.75
CA ALA A 120 -17.57 8.54 -4.43
C ALA A 120 -16.46 8.62 -3.37
N ARG A 121 -15.36 7.87 -3.52
CA ARG A 121 -14.28 7.77 -2.52
C ARG A 121 -12.96 8.42 -2.95
N LEU A 122 -12.73 8.63 -4.24
CA LEU A 122 -11.47 9.15 -4.79
C LEU A 122 -11.61 10.61 -5.27
N PRO A 123 -10.55 11.42 -5.18
CA PRO A 123 -10.54 12.75 -5.80
C PRO A 123 -10.70 12.66 -7.32
N ALA A 124 -11.42 13.61 -7.93
CA ALA A 124 -11.62 13.63 -9.39
C ALA A 124 -10.29 13.64 -10.16
N ALA A 125 -9.32 14.44 -9.73
CA ALA A 125 -7.98 14.48 -10.30
C ALA A 125 -7.25 13.11 -10.33
N THR A 126 -7.53 12.24 -9.35
CA THR A 126 -6.96 10.87 -9.26
C THR A 126 -7.69 9.86 -10.15
N LEU A 127 -8.82 10.25 -10.74
CA LEU A 127 -9.53 9.47 -11.77
C LEU A 127 -9.30 10.08 -13.16
N GLU A 128 -9.03 11.38 -13.26
CA GLU A 128 -8.70 12.09 -14.49
C GLU A 128 -7.27 11.80 -14.98
N SER A 129 -6.32 11.52 -14.09
CA SER A 129 -4.97 11.07 -14.46
C SER A 129 -5.02 9.77 -15.28
N GLU A 130 -5.84 8.81 -14.84
CA GLU A 130 -5.82 7.44 -15.36
C GLU A 130 -6.69 7.26 -16.62
N PRO A 131 -6.13 6.88 -17.79
CA PRO A 131 -6.89 6.77 -19.04
C PRO A 131 -8.11 5.85 -18.96
N ALA A 132 -7.99 4.73 -18.23
CA ALA A 132 -9.07 3.75 -18.05
C ALA A 132 -10.21 4.24 -17.14
N PHE A 133 -9.93 5.16 -16.21
CA PHE A 133 -10.90 5.63 -15.19
C PHE A 133 -11.41 7.05 -15.45
N ARG A 134 -10.75 7.84 -16.33
CA ARG A 134 -11.20 9.17 -16.77
C ARG A 134 -12.67 9.21 -17.25
N PRO A 135 -13.22 8.21 -17.97
CA PRO A 135 -14.63 8.19 -18.36
C PRO A 135 -15.61 8.17 -17.18
N LEU A 136 -15.18 7.80 -15.97
CA LEU A 136 -16.05 7.76 -14.79
C LEU A 136 -16.35 9.15 -14.23
N VAL A 137 -15.43 10.10 -14.40
CA VAL A 137 -15.61 11.49 -13.93
C VAL A 137 -16.60 12.23 -14.83
N ALA A 138 -16.47 12.07 -16.15
CA ALA A 138 -17.41 12.63 -17.13
C ALA A 138 -18.85 12.06 -17.00
N LYS A 139 -19.01 10.86 -16.42
CA LYS A 139 -20.32 10.24 -16.14
C LYS A 139 -20.99 10.74 -14.85
N LYS A 140 -20.36 11.62 -14.07
CA LYS A 140 -20.90 12.11 -12.79
C LYS A 140 -22.07 13.07 -13.05
N PRO A 141 -23.34 12.71 -12.75
CA PRO A 141 -24.46 13.61 -12.95
C PRO A 141 -24.39 14.79 -11.97
N ASP A 142 -24.98 15.95 -12.34
CA ASP A 142 -24.96 17.22 -11.60
C ASP A 142 -25.70 17.19 -10.25
N ALA A 143 -25.16 16.44 -9.30
CA ALA A 143 -25.78 16.12 -8.02
C ALA A 143 -25.64 17.22 -6.95
N LYS A 144 -25.72 18.51 -7.34
CA LYS A 144 -26.12 19.60 -6.41
C LYS A 144 -26.45 20.95 -7.09
N LYS A 145 -27.75 21.16 -7.33
CA LYS A 145 -28.40 22.46 -7.08
C LYS A 145 -29.46 22.26 -5.99
N PRO A 146 -29.36 22.90 -4.81
CA PRO A 146 -30.36 22.72 -3.76
C PRO A 146 -31.67 23.42 -4.13
N ALA A 147 -32.70 22.65 -4.47
CA ALA A 147 -34.07 23.13 -4.52
C ALA A 147 -34.69 23.10 -3.12
N ALA A 148 -35.54 24.07 -2.80
CA ALA A 148 -36.09 24.26 -1.46
C ALA A 148 -37.43 23.52 -1.25
N ALA A 149 -37.74 23.27 0.03
CA ALA A 149 -39.06 23.12 0.65
C ALA A 149 -40.22 22.47 -0.15
N GLY A 150 -40.67 21.30 0.32
CA GLY A 150 -41.97 20.72 -0.04
C GLY A 150 -42.48 19.78 1.05
N THR A 151 -43.58 20.16 1.71
CA THR A 151 -44.47 19.30 2.53
C THR A 151 -45.17 18.26 1.63
N GLU A 152 -45.82 17.18 2.07
CA GLU A 152 -46.45 16.88 3.38
C GLU A 152 -46.52 15.35 3.64
N ALA A 153 -47.17 14.92 4.73
CA ALA A 153 -47.10 13.54 5.25
C ALA A 153 -48.38 12.69 5.02
N LYS A 154 -48.23 11.36 5.04
CA LYS A 154 -49.28 10.48 5.59
C LYS A 154 -48.73 9.22 6.29
N LYS A 155 -49.56 8.67 7.18
CA LYS A 155 -49.24 7.85 8.36
C LYS A 155 -50.04 6.55 8.36
N THR A 156 -49.40 5.40 8.55
CA THR A 156 -50.02 4.14 9.02
C THR A 156 -48.98 3.14 9.54
N ALA A 157 -49.26 2.50 10.69
CA ALA A 157 -48.50 1.40 11.32
C ALA A 157 -49.27 0.88 12.57
N PRO A 158 -48.90 -0.27 13.20
CA PRO A 158 -48.06 -1.38 12.73
C PRO A 158 -48.96 -2.61 12.37
N PRO A 159 -49.18 -3.73 13.11
CA PRO A 159 -48.59 -4.28 14.35
C PRO A 159 -47.86 -5.65 14.24
N ALA A 160 -46.99 -5.89 15.23
CA ALA A 160 -46.41 -7.14 15.79
C ALA A 160 -46.72 -8.55 15.23
N ALA A 161 -45.64 -9.34 15.04
CA ALA A 161 -45.38 -10.59 15.78
C ALA A 161 -43.87 -10.98 15.73
N PRO A 162 -43.20 -11.30 16.86
CA PRO A 162 -41.80 -11.75 16.87
C PRO A 162 -41.66 -13.27 17.11
N THR A 163 -40.91 -13.97 16.26
CA THR A 163 -40.48 -15.36 16.51
C THR A 163 -38.98 -15.43 16.83
N LYS A 164 -38.62 -16.30 17.78
CA LYS A 164 -37.32 -16.32 18.47
C LYS A 164 -36.59 -17.64 18.21
N PRO A 165 -35.51 -17.69 17.41
CA PRO A 165 -34.67 -18.88 17.28
C PRO A 165 -33.90 -19.17 18.57
N ALA A 166 -33.70 -20.46 18.88
CA ALA A 166 -32.90 -20.91 20.02
C ALA A 166 -31.39 -20.97 19.68
N PRO A 167 -30.49 -20.85 20.67
CA PRO A 167 -29.06 -20.98 20.44
C PRO A 167 -28.63 -22.45 20.24
N PRO A 168 -27.72 -22.76 19.29
CA PRO A 168 -27.06 -24.06 19.21
C PRO A 168 -26.02 -24.22 20.35
N PRO A 169 -25.67 -25.46 20.74
CA PRO A 169 -24.83 -25.74 21.91
C PRO A 169 -23.35 -25.41 21.70
N ALA A 170 -22.65 -25.11 22.79
CA ALA A 170 -21.21 -24.88 22.79
C ALA A 170 -20.42 -26.19 22.57
N ALA A 171 -19.56 -26.22 21.56
CA ALA A 171 -18.63 -27.31 21.30
C ALA A 171 -17.22 -26.95 21.77
N VAL A 172 -16.59 -27.82 22.56
CA VAL A 172 -15.23 -27.62 23.08
C VAL A 172 -14.21 -27.94 21.99
N ALA A 173 -13.38 -26.96 21.61
CA ALA A 173 -12.21 -27.16 20.74
C ALA A 173 -10.92 -26.96 21.55
N LYS A 174 -9.98 -27.90 21.44
CA LYS A 174 -8.70 -27.87 22.17
C LYS A 174 -7.71 -26.92 21.50
N LYS A 175 -6.83 -26.32 22.30
CA LYS A 175 -5.64 -25.58 21.84
C LYS A 175 -4.51 -26.56 21.47
N PRO A 176 -3.92 -26.46 20.27
CA PRO A 176 -2.58 -26.94 19.99
C PRO A 176 -1.63 -25.73 19.85
N ASP A 177 -0.49 -25.77 20.51
CA ASP A 177 0.61 -24.84 20.23
C ASP A 177 1.31 -25.26 18.93
N ALA A 178 1.54 -24.30 18.02
CA ALA A 178 2.22 -24.51 16.76
C ALA A 178 3.21 -23.35 16.51
N ALA A 179 4.51 -23.67 16.46
CA ALA A 179 5.54 -22.70 16.11
C ALA A 179 5.49 -22.36 14.60
N PRO A 180 5.86 -21.14 14.19
CA PRO A 180 5.90 -20.76 12.78
C PRO A 180 6.95 -21.57 12.02
N ALA A 181 6.54 -22.26 10.96
CA ALA A 181 7.44 -23.01 10.09
C ALA A 181 8.27 -22.07 9.20
N VAL A 182 9.57 -22.33 9.11
CA VAL A 182 10.48 -21.56 8.24
C VAL A 182 10.29 -21.97 6.78
N VAL A 183 9.63 -21.12 6.01
CA VAL A 183 9.48 -21.28 4.56
C VAL A 183 10.83 -20.98 3.89
N LYS A 184 11.46 -22.01 3.31
CA LYS A 184 12.66 -21.84 2.48
C LYS A 184 12.27 -21.25 1.13
N LYS A 185 12.76 -20.07 0.80
CA LYS A 185 12.64 -19.47 -0.54
C LYS A 185 13.65 -20.13 -1.51
N PRO A 186 13.27 -20.42 -2.77
CA PRO A 186 14.21 -20.89 -3.78
C PRO A 186 15.35 -19.90 -4.06
N GLU A 187 16.49 -20.44 -4.44
CA GLU A 187 17.73 -19.73 -4.74
C GLU A 187 17.69 -19.15 -6.16
N ALA A 188 18.06 -17.87 -6.32
CA ALA A 188 17.97 -17.16 -7.60
C ALA A 188 19.36 -16.95 -8.23
N THR A 189 19.51 -17.36 -9.48
CA THR A 189 20.78 -17.31 -10.22
C THR A 189 21.21 -15.88 -10.55
N PRO A 190 22.50 -15.50 -10.42
CA PRO A 190 22.97 -14.16 -10.80
C PRO A 190 22.89 -13.91 -12.31
N ALA A 191 22.32 -12.77 -12.71
CA ALA A 191 22.39 -12.26 -14.08
C ALA A 191 23.64 -11.39 -14.30
N ALA A 192 24.15 -11.34 -15.53
CA ALA A 192 25.47 -10.78 -15.84
C ALA A 192 25.54 -9.24 -15.84
N THR A 193 26.69 -8.71 -15.44
CA THR A 193 27.02 -7.28 -15.39
C THR A 193 27.24 -6.67 -16.79
N PRO A 194 26.56 -5.57 -17.16
CA PRO A 194 26.92 -4.79 -18.35
C PRO A 194 28.23 -4.01 -18.16
N ALA A 195 29.00 -3.85 -19.24
CA ALA A 195 30.26 -3.08 -19.24
C ALA A 195 30.03 -1.56 -19.21
N PRO A 196 30.98 -0.75 -18.67
CA PRO A 196 30.83 0.70 -18.58
C PRO A 196 30.92 1.40 -19.94
N ALA A 197 30.12 2.46 -20.11
CA ALA A 197 30.13 3.32 -21.28
C ALA A 197 31.30 4.35 -21.25
N PRO A 198 31.80 4.82 -22.41
CA PRO A 198 32.88 5.81 -22.48
C PRO A 198 32.43 7.21 -22.00
N PRO A 199 33.37 8.06 -21.52
CA PRO A 199 33.05 9.39 -21.00
C PRO A 199 32.59 10.36 -22.10
N ALA A 200 31.47 11.06 -21.85
CA ALA A 200 30.98 12.11 -22.72
C ALA A 200 31.80 13.42 -22.57
N ALA A 201 31.94 14.17 -23.68
CA ALA A 201 32.75 15.38 -23.72
C ALA A 201 32.13 16.55 -22.94
N ALA A 202 32.98 17.41 -22.37
CA ALA A 202 32.56 18.55 -21.56
C ALA A 202 31.82 19.62 -22.39
N ALA A 203 30.55 19.87 -22.05
CA ALA A 203 29.82 21.03 -22.51
C ALA A 203 30.25 22.30 -21.76
N LYS A 204 30.31 23.45 -22.45
CA LYS A 204 30.64 24.74 -21.85
C LYS A 204 29.48 25.26 -20.98
N PRO A 205 29.74 25.93 -19.85
CA PRO A 205 28.68 26.53 -19.04
C PRO A 205 27.96 27.64 -19.83
N PRO A 206 26.61 27.71 -19.79
CA PRO A 206 25.86 28.85 -20.30
C PRO A 206 26.06 30.09 -19.41
N ALA A 207 25.81 31.29 -19.98
CA ALA A 207 26.07 32.55 -19.30
C ALA A 207 25.19 32.76 -18.05
N GLU A 208 25.79 33.38 -17.03
CA GLU A 208 25.16 33.67 -15.73
C GLU A 208 24.06 34.74 -15.85
N VAL A 209 22.80 34.30 -16.01
CA VAL A 209 21.65 35.20 -15.93
C VAL A 209 21.42 35.57 -14.48
N LYS A 210 21.85 36.78 -14.09
CA LYS A 210 21.58 37.37 -12.77
C LYS A 210 20.12 37.78 -12.65
N THR A 211 19.25 36.80 -12.45
CA THR A 211 17.88 37.02 -11.98
C THR A 211 17.95 37.56 -10.56
N GLU A 212 17.60 38.84 -10.39
CA GLU A 212 17.57 39.49 -9.08
C GLU A 212 16.40 38.97 -8.24
N VAL A 213 16.63 37.85 -7.54
CA VAL A 213 15.62 37.22 -6.69
C VAL A 213 15.36 38.13 -5.49
N LYS A 214 14.30 38.92 -5.59
CA LYS A 214 13.69 39.66 -4.47
C LYS A 214 13.59 38.72 -3.26
N PRO A 215 14.20 39.03 -2.11
CA PRO A 215 14.29 38.11 -0.99
C PRO A 215 12.90 37.76 -0.48
N GLU A 216 12.51 36.50 -0.67
CA GLU A 216 11.27 35.95 -0.14
C GLU A 216 11.45 35.79 1.38
N ILE A 217 10.76 36.66 2.13
CA ILE A 217 10.84 36.70 3.59
C ILE A 217 10.21 35.42 4.12
N LYS A 218 11.05 34.43 4.45
CA LYS A 218 10.63 33.21 5.15
C LYS A 218 9.93 33.64 6.44
N PRO A 219 8.68 33.21 6.69
CA PRO A 219 8.00 33.54 7.93
C PRO A 219 8.79 32.98 9.11
N GLU A 220 8.86 33.73 10.20
CA GLU A 220 9.62 33.33 11.38
C GLU A 220 9.03 32.05 12.01
N PRO A 221 9.87 31.15 12.54
CA PRO A 221 9.44 29.93 13.23
C PRO A 221 8.38 30.19 14.29
N LYS A 222 7.33 29.37 14.31
CA LYS A 222 6.29 29.48 15.34
C LYS A 222 6.72 28.68 16.56
N PRO A 223 6.79 29.27 17.77
CA PRO A 223 7.12 28.51 18.97
C PRO A 223 6.01 27.51 19.28
N ILE A 224 6.40 26.24 19.49
CA ILE A 224 5.48 25.18 19.91
C ILE A 224 4.79 25.58 21.21
N THR A 225 3.47 25.42 21.30
CA THR A 225 2.69 25.75 22.50
C THR A 225 2.74 24.64 23.56
N ASP A 226 2.30 24.93 24.79
CA ASP A 226 2.17 23.91 25.84
C ASP A 226 1.10 22.85 25.54
N ALA A 227 0.12 23.17 24.69
CA ALA A 227 -0.85 22.19 24.22
C ALA A 227 -0.21 21.19 23.26
N GLU A 228 0.66 21.66 22.36
CA GLU A 228 1.37 20.83 21.39
C GLU A 228 2.49 20.01 22.04
N ARG A 229 3.22 20.58 23.01
CA ARG A 229 4.14 19.81 23.88
C ARG A 229 3.42 18.61 24.50
N LYS A 230 2.23 18.83 25.11
CA LYS A 230 1.42 17.75 25.69
C LYS A 230 0.97 16.70 24.66
N LYS A 231 0.66 17.08 23.41
CA LYS A 231 0.40 16.12 22.32
C LYS A 231 1.63 15.27 21.99
N MET A 232 2.81 15.89 21.89
CA MET A 232 4.07 15.17 21.64
C MET A 232 4.39 14.20 22.79
N ASP A 233 4.23 14.62 24.04
CA ASP A 233 4.49 13.76 25.20
C ASP A 233 3.49 12.61 25.32
N GLN A 234 2.21 12.84 24.98
CA GLN A 234 1.22 11.77 24.86
C GLN A 234 1.56 10.80 23.71
N ALA A 235 2.04 11.30 22.56
CA ALA A 235 2.48 10.44 21.46
C ALA A 235 3.71 9.60 21.86
N ARG A 236 4.72 10.20 22.52
CA ARG A 236 5.87 9.49 23.11
C ARG A 236 5.42 8.40 24.10
N GLN A 237 4.45 8.69 24.96
CA GLN A 237 3.89 7.74 25.92
C GLN A 237 3.17 6.56 25.24
N LEU A 238 2.50 6.77 24.10
CA LEU A 238 1.86 5.72 23.31
C LEU A 238 2.86 4.88 22.49
N LEU A 239 4.08 5.39 22.26
CA LEU A 239 5.17 4.68 21.56
C LEU A 239 6.13 3.93 22.51
N SER A 240 6.18 4.27 23.80
CA SER A 240 7.18 3.71 24.75
C SER A 240 7.02 2.21 25.06
N GLN A 241 5.98 1.55 24.55
CA GLN A 241 5.64 0.15 24.80
C GLN A 241 5.06 -0.51 23.54
N GLU A 242 4.98 -1.84 23.52
CA GLU A 242 4.18 -2.57 22.52
C GLU A 242 2.69 -2.29 22.76
N ARG A 243 2.11 -1.41 21.93
CA ARG A 243 0.70 -0.99 22.02
C ARG A 243 -0.12 -1.52 20.84
N PRO A 244 -1.43 -1.78 21.02
CA PRO A 244 -2.28 -2.23 19.94
C PRO A 244 -2.34 -1.19 18.82
N ALA A 245 -2.53 -1.64 17.57
CA ALA A 245 -2.47 -0.78 16.38
C ALA A 245 -3.41 0.44 16.40
N LYS A 246 -4.48 0.42 17.21
CA LYS A 246 -5.35 1.59 17.45
C LYS A 246 -4.63 2.72 18.19
N GLU A 247 -3.85 2.39 19.22
CA GLU A 247 -3.07 3.34 20.03
C GLU A 247 -1.87 3.88 19.25
N LEU A 248 -1.19 3.03 18.47
CA LEU A 248 -0.11 3.48 17.58
C LEU A 248 -0.64 4.43 16.48
N LYS A 249 -1.83 4.17 15.92
CA LYS A 249 -2.50 5.13 15.03
C LYS A 249 -2.84 6.45 15.72
N GLN A 250 -3.24 6.43 16.99
CA GLN A 250 -3.47 7.66 17.77
C GLN A 250 -2.16 8.43 18.03
N ALA A 251 -1.06 7.73 18.35
CA ALA A 251 0.26 8.33 18.49
C ALA A 251 0.69 9.07 17.21
N PHE A 252 0.50 8.43 16.04
CA PHE A 252 0.78 9.05 14.76
C PHE A 252 -0.06 10.31 14.50
N GLN A 253 -1.36 10.31 14.80
CA GLN A 253 -2.17 11.52 14.64
C GLN A 253 -1.70 12.67 15.54
N LEU A 254 -1.44 12.40 16.83
CA LEU A 254 -0.97 13.40 17.78
C LEU A 254 0.39 14.00 17.39
N ALA A 255 1.34 13.17 16.94
CA ALA A 255 2.64 13.63 16.46
C ALA A 255 2.52 14.41 15.13
N ARG A 256 1.71 13.90 14.19
CA ARG A 256 1.46 14.50 12.88
C ARG A 256 0.88 15.91 12.99
N GLU A 257 -0.12 16.11 13.86
CA GLU A 257 -0.74 17.42 14.05
C GLU A 257 0.28 18.51 14.43
N VAL A 258 1.29 18.17 15.24
CA VAL A 258 2.36 19.10 15.63
C VAL A 258 3.41 19.23 14.52
N ALA A 259 3.79 18.12 13.87
CA ALA A 259 4.75 18.14 12.77
C ALA A 259 4.25 18.93 11.55
N ASP A 260 2.96 18.86 11.22
CA ASP A 260 2.37 19.61 10.11
C ASP A 260 2.12 21.09 10.46
N ALA A 261 1.93 21.43 11.75
CA ALA A 261 1.85 22.80 12.24
C ALA A 261 3.21 23.51 12.33
N HIS A 262 4.29 22.77 12.63
CA HIS A 262 5.66 23.27 12.77
C HIS A 262 6.64 22.49 11.87
N PRO A 263 6.67 22.73 10.54
CA PRO A 263 7.58 22.04 9.61
C PRO A 263 9.06 22.10 9.98
N GLU A 264 9.48 23.16 10.69
CA GLU A 264 10.83 23.40 11.19
C GLU A 264 11.18 22.63 12.48
N ALA A 265 10.19 22.12 13.20
CA ALA A 265 10.39 21.43 14.47
C ALA A 265 10.85 19.98 14.26
N ARG A 266 12.17 19.79 14.05
CA ARG A 266 12.84 18.48 13.89
C ARG A 266 12.31 17.39 14.82
N ASP A 267 12.21 17.65 16.12
CA ASP A 267 11.67 16.69 17.11
C ASP A 267 10.24 16.21 16.80
N ALA A 268 9.38 17.11 16.31
CA ALA A 268 8.02 16.77 15.91
C ALA A 268 8.01 15.97 14.60
N GLN A 269 8.85 16.33 13.64
CA GLN A 269 9.03 15.56 12.40
C GLN A 269 9.51 14.13 12.71
N HIS A 270 10.56 13.97 13.52
CA HIS A 270 11.10 12.66 13.89
C HIS A 270 10.12 11.81 14.70
N LEU A 271 9.35 12.41 15.60
CA LEU A 271 8.30 11.72 16.36
C LEU A 271 7.14 11.25 15.45
N ALA A 272 6.76 12.06 14.45
CA ALA A 272 5.77 11.67 13.44
C ALA A 272 6.31 10.56 12.52
N ALA A 273 7.61 10.61 12.17
CA ALA A 273 8.28 9.60 11.36
C ALA A 273 8.34 8.24 12.06
N GLU A 274 8.73 8.20 13.34
CA GLU A 274 8.73 6.97 14.13
C GLU A 274 7.31 6.41 14.29
N ALA A 275 6.33 7.27 14.60
CA ALA A 275 4.94 6.84 14.75
C ALA A 275 4.36 6.26 13.43
N ALA A 276 4.70 6.85 12.28
CA ALA A 276 4.34 6.33 10.96
C ALA A 276 5.02 4.98 10.66
N TYR A 277 6.32 4.85 10.96
CA TYR A 277 7.09 3.63 10.83
C TYR A 277 6.47 2.47 11.63
N ARG A 278 6.10 2.70 12.90
CA ARG A 278 5.48 1.68 13.75
C ARG A 278 4.07 1.22 13.31
N ILE A 279 3.44 1.90 12.36
CA ILE A 279 2.18 1.48 11.72
C ILE A 279 2.33 1.16 10.22
N SER A 280 3.56 0.90 9.77
CA SER A 280 3.92 0.55 8.39
C SER A 280 3.49 1.57 7.32
N ARG A 281 3.40 2.85 7.68
CA ARG A 281 3.14 3.95 6.74
C ARG A 281 4.47 4.48 6.19
N TRP A 282 5.16 3.63 5.42
CA TRP A 282 6.55 3.84 5.00
C TRP A 282 6.80 5.17 4.27
N SER A 283 5.96 5.53 3.30
CA SER A 283 6.08 6.79 2.57
C SER A 283 5.89 8.02 3.46
N ASP A 284 4.98 7.96 4.44
CA ASP A 284 4.81 9.05 5.42
C ASP A 284 6.03 9.13 6.34
N ALA A 285 6.55 8.00 6.81
CA ALA A 285 7.75 7.94 7.64
C ALA A 285 8.97 8.55 6.91
N ALA A 286 9.21 8.16 5.66
CA ALA A 286 10.25 8.74 4.81
C ALA A 286 10.07 10.26 4.62
N ASN A 287 8.85 10.72 4.32
CA ASN A 287 8.54 12.15 4.20
C ASN A 287 8.83 12.93 5.48
N TYR A 288 8.46 12.41 6.66
CA TYR A 288 8.74 13.05 7.94
C TYR A 288 10.23 13.01 8.31
N PHE A 289 10.98 11.95 7.98
CA PHE A 289 12.43 11.95 8.13
C PHE A 289 13.11 12.98 7.21
N HIS A 290 12.73 13.07 5.94
CA HIS A 290 13.26 14.11 5.04
C HIS A 290 12.95 15.54 5.53
N ARG A 291 11.80 15.77 6.18
CA ARG A 291 11.44 17.07 6.78
C ARG A 291 12.21 17.37 8.07
N GLY A 292 12.45 16.37 8.93
CA GLY A 292 13.23 16.52 10.16
C GLY A 292 14.75 16.64 9.93
N GLY A 293 15.21 16.14 8.79
CA GLY A 293 16.62 16.05 8.44
C GLY A 293 17.28 14.80 9.02
N ASP A 294 18.60 14.84 9.14
CA ASP A 294 19.41 13.71 9.59
C ASP A 294 19.28 13.48 11.11
N PRO A 295 18.82 12.30 11.59
CA PRO A 295 18.81 11.95 13.01
C PRO A 295 20.15 12.15 13.74
N GLY A 296 21.29 11.95 13.08
CA GLY A 296 22.61 11.96 13.73
C GLY A 296 23.08 10.55 14.12
N ASP A 297 24.41 10.38 14.25
CA ASP A 297 25.04 9.08 14.50
C ASP A 297 24.89 8.59 15.96
N ASP A 298 24.41 9.47 16.83
CA ASP A 298 24.03 9.24 18.22
C ASP A 298 22.60 8.67 18.38
N GLU A 299 21.79 8.68 17.32
CA GLU A 299 20.45 8.06 17.29
C GLU A 299 20.38 6.83 16.35
N PRO A 300 21.19 5.77 16.55
CA PRO A 300 21.29 4.65 15.61
C PRO A 300 19.98 3.89 15.39
N GLU A 301 19.10 3.82 16.40
CA GLU A 301 17.78 3.23 16.27
C GLU A 301 16.87 4.06 15.34
N ARG A 302 16.97 5.40 15.38
CA ARG A 302 16.22 6.29 14.49
C ARG A 302 16.80 6.28 13.07
N LEU A 303 18.14 6.23 12.92
CA LEU A 303 18.78 5.99 11.63
C LEU A 303 18.35 4.65 11.01
N PHE A 304 18.17 3.61 11.82
CA PHE A 304 17.65 2.31 11.35
C PHE A 304 16.19 2.39 10.89
N TYR A 305 15.30 3.03 11.66
CA TYR A 305 13.91 3.25 11.24
C TYR A 305 13.82 4.08 9.96
N MET A 306 14.67 5.11 9.81
CA MET A 306 14.80 5.89 8.59
C MET A 306 15.28 5.03 7.41
N ALA A 307 16.29 4.18 7.60
CA ALA A 307 16.79 3.30 6.55
C ALA A 307 15.72 2.33 6.02
N VAL A 308 14.93 1.72 6.92
CA VAL A 308 13.84 0.82 6.53
C VAL A 308 12.71 1.60 5.85
N ALA A 309 12.31 2.76 6.37
CA ALA A 309 11.28 3.59 5.76
C ALA A 309 11.65 4.03 4.33
N LEU A 310 12.90 4.45 4.11
CA LEU A 310 13.43 4.81 2.79
C LEU A 310 13.43 3.61 1.83
N HIS A 311 13.88 2.44 2.29
CA HIS A 311 13.90 1.21 1.47
C HIS A 311 12.50 0.83 1.00
N GLU A 312 11.56 0.74 1.94
CA GLU A 312 10.16 0.36 1.67
C GLU A 312 9.39 1.44 0.89
N SER A 313 9.88 2.69 0.83
CA SER A 313 9.37 3.74 -0.06
C SER A 313 10.09 3.83 -1.41
N GLY A 314 11.14 3.05 -1.65
CA GLY A 314 11.87 2.95 -2.92
C GLY A 314 13.20 3.71 -3.00
N ASP A 315 13.60 4.49 -1.98
CA ASP A 315 14.93 5.12 -1.94
C ASP A 315 15.97 4.14 -1.39
N ALA A 316 16.42 3.23 -2.25
CA ALA A 316 17.49 2.29 -1.94
C ALA A 316 18.84 2.97 -1.63
N ALA A 317 19.08 4.18 -2.16
CA ALA A 317 20.35 4.88 -1.99
C ALA A 317 20.45 5.55 -0.61
N GLY A 318 19.42 6.31 -0.21
CA GLY A 318 19.29 6.87 1.13
C GLY A 318 19.18 5.79 2.20
N ALA A 319 18.44 4.70 1.93
CA ALA A 319 18.37 3.54 2.82
C ALA A 319 19.76 2.93 3.09
N ALA A 320 20.56 2.69 2.03
CA ALA A 320 21.90 2.15 2.17
C ALA A 320 22.87 3.11 2.85
N ALA A 321 22.71 4.43 2.69
CA ALA A 321 23.51 5.44 3.38
C ALA A 321 23.17 5.48 4.89
N ALA A 322 21.89 5.54 5.24
CA ALA A 322 21.41 5.56 6.62
C ALA A 322 21.79 4.28 7.38
N LEU A 323 21.61 3.10 6.77
CA LEU A 323 21.89 1.83 7.44
C LEU A 323 23.38 1.62 7.72
N LYS A 324 24.28 2.07 6.83
CA LYS A 324 25.73 2.03 7.05
C LYS A 324 26.17 2.86 8.27
N ARG A 325 25.44 3.94 8.58
CA ARG A 325 25.69 4.80 9.74
C ARG A 325 25.06 4.27 11.03
N ALA A 326 23.90 3.61 10.93
CA ALA A 326 23.27 2.96 12.08
C ALA A 326 24.11 1.76 12.59
N LEU A 327 24.55 0.87 11.69
CA LEU A 327 25.09 -0.45 12.04
C LEU A 327 26.27 -0.49 13.03
N PRO A 328 27.23 0.46 13.07
CA PRO A 328 28.30 0.47 14.08
C PRO A 328 27.82 0.65 15.52
N ASN A 329 26.76 1.44 15.73
CA ASN A 329 26.24 1.82 17.04
C ASN A 329 24.92 1.08 17.39
N LEU A 330 24.30 0.40 16.42
CA LEU A 330 23.02 -0.29 16.58
C LEU A 330 23.19 -1.71 17.14
N ARG A 331 22.37 -2.06 18.13
CA ARG A 331 22.29 -3.44 18.63
C ARG A 331 21.78 -4.38 17.53
N ARG A 332 22.67 -5.23 17.01
CA ARG A 332 22.29 -6.25 16.01
C ARG A 332 21.30 -7.26 16.58
N THR A 333 20.34 -7.64 15.74
CA THR A 333 19.27 -8.60 16.00
C THR A 333 18.89 -9.24 14.66
N PRO A 334 18.24 -10.42 14.64
CA PRO A 334 17.84 -11.07 13.38
C PRO A 334 17.03 -10.19 12.42
N TYR A 335 16.26 -9.23 12.97
CA TYR A 335 15.50 -8.23 12.19
C TYR A 335 16.41 -7.17 11.55
N VAL A 336 17.36 -6.62 12.32
CA VAL A 336 18.40 -5.73 11.81
C VAL A 336 19.24 -6.43 10.74
N ASP A 337 19.57 -7.71 10.97
CA ASP A 337 20.39 -8.51 10.06
C ASP A 337 19.65 -8.83 8.75
N SER A 338 18.33 -9.10 8.79
CA SER A 338 17.54 -9.27 7.56
C SER A 338 17.48 -8.00 6.72
N TYR A 339 17.40 -6.81 7.34
CA TYR A 339 17.45 -5.55 6.60
C TYR A 339 18.87 -5.20 6.14
N ALA A 340 19.92 -5.48 6.92
CA ALA A 340 21.31 -5.35 6.47
C ALA A 340 21.59 -6.18 5.21
N LYS A 341 21.13 -7.44 5.19
CA LYS A 341 21.17 -8.31 4.00
C LYS A 341 20.42 -7.73 2.82
N THR A 342 19.19 -7.24 3.05
CA THR A 342 18.29 -6.79 1.98
C THR A 342 18.70 -5.44 1.37
N ILE A 343 19.19 -4.50 2.19
CA ILE A 343 19.55 -3.13 1.79
C ILE A 343 21.02 -3.03 1.35
N LEU A 344 21.93 -3.84 1.91
CA LEU A 344 23.37 -3.77 1.64
C LEU A 344 23.95 -4.98 0.87
N GLY A 345 23.16 -6.04 0.64
CA GLY A 345 23.60 -7.24 -0.08
C GLY A 345 24.55 -8.17 0.70
N GLN A 346 24.54 -8.10 2.04
CA GLN A 346 25.41 -8.89 2.94
C GLN A 346 24.87 -10.30 3.23
#